data_AF-A0A5B7X3X6-F1
#
_entry.id   AF-A0A5B7X3X6-F1
#
_cell.length_a   1.000
_cell.length_b   1.000
_cell.length_c   1.000
_cell.angle_alpha   90.00
_cell.angle_beta   90.00
_cell.angle_gamma   90.00
#
_symmetry.space_group_name_H-M   'P 1'
#
loop_
_entity.id
_entity.type
_entity.pdbx_description
1 polymer ?
#
loop_
_entity_poly.entity_id
_entity_poly.type
_entity_poly.pdbx_seq_one_letter_code
_entity_poly.pdbx_strand_id
1 'polypeptide(L)'
;MEMHKKLLAIKLLHTLVWSFFVFIIFYIVYSGLTNKITLFTWIAIGLVVAEGLVLLVFKMFCPLTLIARKYSDSQKDNFDIFLPNWLAKYNKIIFTTIYIAGVILVLIRTFRN
;
A
#
# COMPACT_ATOMS: atom_id res chain seq x y z
N MET A 1 -2.75 -30.44 -0.11
CA MET A 1 -3.80 -29.62 0.54
C MET A 1 -3.22 -28.46 1.37
N GLU A 2 -2.17 -28.68 2.17
CA GLU A 2 -1.54 -27.64 3.03
C GLU A 2 -0.93 -26.43 2.29
N MET A 3 -0.31 -26.66 1.11
CA MET A 3 0.26 -25.59 0.28
C MET A 3 -0.77 -24.53 -0.15
N HIS A 4 -2.01 -24.96 -0.44
CA HIS A 4 -3.08 -24.07 -0.86
C HIS A 4 -3.59 -23.20 0.30
N LYS A 5 -3.64 -23.75 1.53
CA LYS A 5 -4.03 -23.00 2.73
C LYS A 5 -3.00 -21.93 3.10
N LYS A 6 -1.70 -22.24 3.01
CA LYS A 6 -0.62 -21.27 3.26
C LYS A 6 -0.66 -20.11 2.25
N LEU A 7 -0.85 -20.42 0.96
CA LEU A 7 -1.01 -19.38 -0.06
C LEU A 7 -2.25 -18.52 0.17
N LEU A 8 -3.39 -19.12 0.55
CA LEU A 8 -4.59 -18.38 0.92
C LEU A 8 -4.39 -17.45 2.12
N ALA A 9 -3.69 -17.92 3.16
CA ALA A 9 -3.36 -17.10 4.32
C ALA A 9 -2.49 -15.90 3.94
N ILE A 10 -1.48 -16.10 3.08
CA ILE A 10 -0.65 -15.01 2.56
C ILE A 10 -1.49 -14.02 1.77
N LYS A 11 -2.39 -14.51 0.89
CA LYS A 11 -3.30 -13.64 0.13
C LYS A 11 -4.20 -12.79 1.01
N LEU A 12 -4.78 -13.39 2.05
CA LEU A 12 -5.64 -12.68 3.00
C LEU A 12 -4.85 -11.63 3.76
N LEU A 13 -3.68 -12.01 4.30
CA LEU A 13 -2.81 -11.10 5.02
C LEU A 13 -2.36 -9.92 4.15
N HIS A 14 -1.93 -10.21 2.92
CA HIS A 14 -1.53 -9.17 1.96
C HIS A 14 -2.70 -8.24 1.65
N THR A 15 -3.90 -8.78 1.41
CA THR A 15 -5.09 -7.98 1.14
C THR A 15 -5.48 -7.09 2.32
N LEU A 16 -5.32 -7.59 3.56
CA LEU A 16 -5.60 -6.85 4.78
C LEU A 16 -4.61 -5.68 4.96
N VAL A 17 -3.31 -5.96 4.83
CA VAL A 17 -2.25 -4.94 4.92
C VAL A 17 -2.42 -3.91 3.80
N TRP A 18 -2.70 -4.37 2.58
CA TRP A 18 -3.00 -3.50 1.45
C TRP A 18 -4.18 -2.58 1.74
N SER A 19 -5.32 -3.12 2.20
CA SER A 19 -6.52 -2.33 2.48
C SER A 19 -6.27 -1.30 3.60
N PHE A 20 -5.45 -1.65 4.60
CA PHE A 20 -5.04 -0.75 5.66
C PHE A 20 -4.24 0.45 5.11
N PHE A 21 -3.22 0.21 4.28
CA PHE A 21 -2.45 1.29 3.66
C PHE A 21 -3.29 2.13 2.70
N VAL A 22 -4.18 1.51 1.93
CA VAL A 22 -5.13 2.24 1.07
C VAL A 22 -5.97 3.19 1.90
N PHE A 23 -6.52 2.73 3.03
CA PHE A 23 -7.29 3.57 3.93
C PHE A 23 -6.48 4.74 4.49
N ILE A 24 -5.22 4.50 4.88
CA ILE A 24 -4.30 5.56 5.34
C ILE A 24 -4.05 6.61 4.25
N ILE A 25 -3.83 6.19 3.01
CA ILE A 25 -3.60 7.11 1.88
C ILE A 25 -4.83 8.02 1.68
N PHE A 26 -6.04 7.45 1.69
CA PHE A 26 -7.27 8.23 1.62
C PHE A 26 -7.44 9.17 2.81
N TYR A 27 -7.05 8.75 4.02
CA TYR A 27 -7.06 9.61 5.21
C TYR A 27 -6.12 10.81 5.06
N ILE A 28 -4.92 10.63 4.49
CA ILE A 28 -3.98 11.74 4.24
C ILE A 28 -4.61 12.76 3.29
N VAL A 29 -5.18 12.30 2.17
CA VAL A 29 -5.87 13.17 1.21
C VAL A 29 -7.04 13.90 1.89
N TYR A 30 -7.87 13.19 2.65
CA TYR A 30 -9.00 13.76 3.38
C TYR A 30 -8.55 14.84 4.40
N SER A 31 -7.48 14.57 5.14
CA SER A 31 -6.90 15.51 6.10
C SER A 31 -6.39 16.78 5.41
N GLY A 32 -5.72 16.64 4.25
CA GLY A 32 -5.29 17.77 3.42
C GLY A 32 -6.47 18.60 2.90
N LEU A 33 -7.54 17.94 2.41
CA LEU A 33 -8.74 18.61 1.90
C LEU A 33 -9.53 19.36 3.00
N THR A 34 -9.63 18.77 4.19
CA THR A 34 -10.40 19.34 5.32
C THR A 34 -9.62 20.39 6.11
N ASN A 35 -8.35 20.66 5.76
CA ASN A 35 -7.44 21.50 6.54
C ASN A 35 -7.27 21.05 8.01
N LYS A 36 -7.56 19.78 8.31
CA LYS A 36 -7.40 19.22 9.65
C LYS A 36 -6.13 18.37 9.68
N ILE A 37 -4.99 19.06 9.61
CA ILE A 37 -3.68 18.41 9.69
C ILE A 37 -3.36 18.21 11.17
N THR A 38 -3.35 16.95 11.59
CA THR A 38 -3.05 16.58 12.98
C THR A 38 -1.77 15.75 13.03
N LEU A 39 -1.26 15.48 14.23
CA LEU A 39 -0.12 14.56 14.40
C LEU A 39 -0.37 13.20 13.74
N PHE A 40 -1.62 12.72 13.73
CA PHE A 40 -2.01 11.48 13.06
C PHE A 40 -1.76 11.53 11.54
N THR A 41 -1.92 12.67 10.89
CA THR A 41 -1.63 12.84 9.46
C THR A 41 -0.13 12.64 9.18
N TRP A 42 0.74 13.19 10.04
CA TRP A 42 2.20 13.01 9.92
C TRP A 42 2.63 11.57 10.21
N ILE A 43 2.03 10.92 11.22
CA ILE A 43 2.26 9.51 11.52
C ILE A 43 1.82 8.64 10.34
N ALA A 44 0.66 8.92 9.74
CA ALA A 44 0.14 8.26 8.55
C ALA A 44 1.10 8.40 7.35
N ILE A 45 1.60 9.61 7.11
CA ILE A 45 2.61 9.87 6.07
C ILE A 45 3.86 9.03 6.33
N GLY A 46 4.39 9.05 7.57
CA GLY A 46 5.57 8.30 7.96
C GLY A 46 5.41 6.78 7.81
N LEU A 47 4.25 6.23 8.16
CA LEU A 47 3.92 4.81 7.96
C LEU A 47 3.98 4.40 6.48
N VAL A 48 3.42 5.21 5.59
CA VAL A 48 3.45 4.93 4.14
C VAL A 48 4.87 5.07 3.58
N VAL A 49 5.66 6.05 4.06
CA VAL A 49 7.08 6.17 3.68
C VAL A 49 7.87 4.94 4.15
N ALA A 50 7.67 4.49 5.39
CA ALA A 50 8.36 3.33 5.93
C ALA A 50 8.06 2.06 5.10
N GLU A 51 6.79 1.83 4.76
CA GLU A 51 6.41 0.74 3.86
C GLU A 51 7.04 0.91 2.47
N GLY A 52 7.03 2.12 1.91
CA GLY A 52 7.69 2.44 0.64
C GLY A 52 9.19 2.14 0.65
N LEU A 53 9.88 2.43 1.76
CA LEU A 53 11.30 2.11 1.95
C LEU A 53 11.53 0.60 2.01
N VAL A 54 10.68 -0.13 2.74
CA VAL A 54 10.72 -1.60 2.76
C VAL A 54 10.59 -2.14 1.33
N LEU A 55 9.59 -1.69 0.57
CA LEU A 55 9.43 -2.09 -0.83
C LEU A 55 10.67 -1.77 -1.67
N LEU A 56 11.29 -0.60 -1.50
CA LEU A 56 12.49 -0.19 -2.24
C LEU A 56 13.68 -1.11 -1.93
N VAL A 57 13.91 -1.45 -0.65
CA VAL A 57 14.93 -2.41 -0.21
C VAL A 57 14.72 -3.78 -0.86
N PHE A 58 13.47 -4.22 -0.99
CA PHE A 58 13.10 -5.49 -1.62
C PHE A 58 12.88 -5.38 -3.15
N LYS A 59 13.51 -4.41 -3.84
CA LYS A 59 13.44 -4.20 -5.31
C LYS A 59 12.02 -3.97 -5.84
N MET A 60 11.22 -3.20 -5.11
CA MET A 60 9.79 -2.97 -5.36
C MET A 60 8.93 -4.22 -5.16
N PHE A 61 9.43 -5.33 -4.63
CA PHE A 61 8.59 -6.49 -4.30
C PHE A 61 8.23 -6.47 -2.82
N CYS A 62 6.98 -6.80 -2.49
CA CYS A 62 6.61 -7.01 -1.10
C CYS A 62 7.31 -8.30 -0.61
N PRO A 63 7.90 -8.32 0.60
CA PRO A 63 8.51 -9.53 1.14
C PRO A 63 7.54 -10.72 1.16
N LEU A 64 6.23 -10.46 1.33
CA LEU A 64 5.19 -11.49 1.22
C LEU A 64 5.11 -12.10 -0.19
N THR A 65 5.33 -11.32 -1.26
CA THR A 65 5.33 -11.80 -2.64
C THR A 65 6.47 -12.80 -2.88
N LEU A 66 7.66 -12.53 -2.32
CA LEU A 66 8.82 -13.44 -2.41
C LEU A 66 8.56 -14.75 -1.68
N ILE A 67 7.90 -14.69 -0.52
CA ILE A 67 7.51 -15.88 0.23
C ILE A 67 6.42 -16.64 -0.54
N ALA A 68 5.39 -15.95 -1.04
CA ALA A 68 4.28 -16.54 -1.80
C ALA A 68 4.75 -17.26 -3.07
N ARG A 69 5.80 -16.75 -3.72
CA ARG A 69 6.40 -17.38 -4.91
C ARG A 69 7.01 -18.75 -4.63
N LYS A 70 7.41 -19.05 -3.39
CA LYS A 70 7.81 -20.41 -2.99
C LYS A 70 6.62 -21.39 -2.92
N TYR A 71 5.40 -20.87 -2.89
CA TYR A 71 4.17 -21.66 -2.75
C TYR A 71 3.30 -21.65 -4.01
N SER A 72 3.67 -20.90 -5.07
CA SER A 72 2.90 -20.78 -6.30
C SER A 72 3.77 -20.38 -7.51
N ASP A 73 3.66 -21.14 -8.60
CA ASP A 73 4.31 -20.87 -9.89
C ASP A 73 3.48 -19.94 -10.82
N SER A 74 2.39 -19.37 -10.30
CA SER A 74 1.54 -18.47 -11.08
C SER A 74 2.28 -17.20 -11.47
N GLN A 75 2.23 -16.86 -12.76
CA GLN A 75 2.81 -15.64 -13.33
C GLN A 75 1.88 -14.42 -13.28
N LYS A 76 0.64 -14.58 -12.78
CA LYS A 76 -0.33 -13.47 -12.67
C LYS A 76 0.11 -12.47 -11.61
N ASP A 77 -0.10 -11.17 -11.82
CA ASP A 77 0.29 -10.11 -10.86
C ASP A 77 -0.52 -10.16 -9.55
N ASN A 78 -1.70 -10.82 -9.56
CA ASN A 78 -2.56 -10.99 -8.39
C ASN A 78 -2.41 -12.37 -7.71
N PHE A 79 -1.32 -13.08 -7.96
CA PHE A 79 -1.15 -14.44 -7.42
C PHE A 79 -0.99 -14.47 -5.90
N ASP A 80 -0.62 -13.35 -5.28
CA ASP A 80 -0.31 -13.19 -3.86
C ASP A 80 -1.28 -12.24 -3.13
N ILE A 81 -2.31 -11.73 -3.81
CA ILE A 81 -3.31 -10.81 -3.25
C ILE A 81 -4.71 -11.06 -3.85
N PHE A 82 -5.79 -10.83 -3.10
CA PHE A 82 -7.17 -10.92 -3.61
C PHE A 82 -7.61 -9.63 -4.33
N LEU A 83 -6.92 -9.30 -5.43
CA LEU A 83 -7.23 -8.15 -6.28
C LEU A 83 -7.46 -8.58 -7.74
N PRO A 84 -8.23 -7.82 -8.54
CA PRO A 84 -8.26 -8.02 -9.98
C PRO A 84 -6.88 -7.71 -10.58
N ASN A 85 -6.50 -8.46 -11.62
CA ASN A 85 -5.13 -8.47 -12.16
C ASN A 85 -4.66 -7.07 -12.62
N TRP A 86 -5.55 -6.29 -13.24
CA TRP A 86 -5.25 -4.92 -13.65
C TRP A 86 -4.91 -4.02 -12.45
N LEU A 87 -5.63 -4.16 -11.33
CA LEU A 87 -5.40 -3.35 -10.15
C LEU A 87 -4.11 -3.77 -9.45
N ALA A 88 -3.83 -5.08 -9.36
CA ALA A 88 -2.56 -5.59 -8.84
C ALA A 88 -1.36 -5.06 -9.65
N LYS A 89 -1.47 -5.04 -10.98
CA LYS A 89 -0.44 -4.51 -11.89
C LYS A 89 -0.19 -3.02 -11.70
N TYR A 90 -1.24 -2.20 -11.59
CA TYR A 90 -1.12 -0.74 -11.47
C TYR A 90 -1.15 -0.23 -10.02
N ASN A 91 -1.20 -1.13 -9.03
CA ASN A 91 -1.40 -0.81 -7.62
C ASN A 91 -0.42 0.26 -7.13
N LYS A 92 0.88 0.01 -7.37
CA LYS A 92 1.96 0.91 -6.97
C LYS A 92 1.78 2.29 -7.58
N ILE A 93 1.56 2.37 -8.89
CA ILE A 93 1.43 3.65 -9.59
C ILE A 93 0.21 4.42 -9.08
N ILE A 94 -0.95 3.77 -8.97
CA ILE A 94 -2.20 4.41 -8.53
C ILE A 94 -2.05 4.95 -7.11
N PHE A 95 -1.65 4.11 -6.16
CA PHE A 95 -1.59 4.50 -4.75
C PHE A 95 -0.43 5.43 -4.44
N THR A 96 0.73 5.29 -5.10
CA THR A 96 1.82 6.26 -4.99
C THR A 96 1.41 7.62 -5.55
N THR A 97 0.68 7.67 -6.67
CA THR A 97 0.18 8.94 -7.23
C THR A 97 -0.80 9.63 -6.28
N ILE A 98 -1.78 8.88 -5.74
CA ILE A 98 -2.74 9.41 -4.76
C ILE A 98 -2.03 9.90 -3.50
N TYR A 99 -1.06 9.13 -3.01
CA TYR A 99 -0.26 9.50 -1.85
C TYR A 99 0.53 10.79 -2.07
N ILE A 100 1.25 10.91 -3.19
CA ILE A 100 2.00 12.12 -3.53
C ILE A 100 1.06 13.32 -3.62
N ALA A 101 -0.10 13.17 -4.28
CA ALA A 101 -1.11 14.22 -4.34
C ALA A 101 -1.61 14.63 -2.93
N GLY A 102 -1.88 13.65 -2.06
CA GLY A 102 -2.27 13.88 -0.67
C GLY A 102 -1.20 14.61 0.14
N VAL A 103 0.06 14.20 0.03
CA VAL A 103 1.18 14.87 0.70
C VAL A 103 1.36 16.30 0.20
N ILE A 104 1.28 16.54 -1.12
CA ILE A 104 1.34 17.89 -1.69
C ILE A 104 0.20 18.76 -1.14
N LEU A 105 -1.03 18.23 -1.05
CA LEU A 105 -2.16 18.96 -0.46
C LEU A 105 -1.90 19.33 1.01
N VAL A 106 -1.41 18.38 1.81
CA VAL A 106 -1.04 18.62 3.22
C VAL A 106 0.06 19.67 3.32
N LEU A 107 1.09 19.61 2.48
CA LEU A 107 2.19 20.58 2.45
C LEU A 107 1.68 21.98 2.08
N ILE A 108 0.96 22.12 0.96
CA ILE A 108 0.38 23.40 0.52
C ILE A 108 -0.45 24.03 1.64
N ARG A 109 -1.26 23.20 2.32
CA ARG A 109 -2.15 23.68 3.35
C ARG A 109 -1.41 24.06 4.64
N THR A 110 -0.32 23.37 4.97
CA THR A 110 0.58 23.70 6.07
C THR A 110 1.31 25.02 5.83
N PHE A 111 1.78 25.30 4.60
CA PHE A 111 2.48 26.55 4.28
C PHE A 111 1.56 27.76 4.14
N ARG A 112 0.27 27.55 3.84
CA ARG A 112 -0.72 28.63 3.67
C ARG A 112 -1.42 29.03 4.97
N ASN A 113 -1.15 28.34 6.07
CA ASN A 113 -1.80 28.54 7.38
C ASN A 113 -0.79 29.00 8.41
#